data_AF-A0A6V7IWG8-F1
#
_entry.id   AF-A0A6V7IWG8-F1
#
_cell.length_a   1.000
_cell.length_b   1.000
_cell.length_c   1.000
_cell.angle_alpha   90.00
_cell.angle_beta   90.00
_cell.angle_gamma   90.00
#
_symmetry.space_group_name_H-M   'P 1'
#
loop_
_entity.id
_entity.type
_entity.pdbx_description
1 polymer ?
#
loop_
_entity_poly.entity_id
_entity_poly.type
_entity_poly.pdbx_seq_one_letter_code
_entity_poly.pdbx_strand_id
1 'polypeptide(L)'
;MTQRAGLLNAKKILWTFSRCKGHGPDHWSVIRKKRTPKDKALEHFDDFYGSVYGKLWPSIRAALLKKTHKYVAVVNNYSDTDKIIARLQLRGAINVKDLYDLSVKNKAESDKRREETEPSKPIYKMSVPVEELVEAKTHRELKTLLPEGYEPAQQKPEVIDDGLPEKKDPFEPVQLRPLEEDLQTAEIEESRIIRPSVGLSAALFHEYIPATQLKGLDDYILESDHYQYYSKSADFDIRVEKDNSFSFPEHLKVLTFEAGNDASFPSPWRGSVGVYDYYLMDGGSILPVLALDLKPGDVVLDMCAAPGGKSLVALQTMLPTVLVANDNKMSRVNMINKVLEEYLGELDVWDGRLFVTQMDARVIEDRNMYNK
;
A
#
# COMPACT_ATOMS: atom_id res chain seq x y z
N MET A 1 -77.28 -46.34 -42.47
CA MET A 1 -75.98 -46.17 -43.16
C MET A 1 -75.21 -45.08 -42.42
N THR A 2 -74.31 -45.48 -41.55
CA THR A 2 -73.54 -44.62 -40.64
C THR A 2 -72.07 -44.87 -40.94
N GLN A 3 -71.40 -43.95 -41.64
CA GLN A 3 -69.98 -44.05 -41.95
C GLN A 3 -69.15 -43.27 -40.92
N ARG A 4 -68.24 -44.01 -40.29
CA ARG A 4 -67.22 -43.56 -39.33
C ARG A 4 -66.21 -42.64 -40.01
N ALA A 5 -66.01 -41.45 -39.47
CA ALA A 5 -64.83 -40.63 -39.75
C ALA A 5 -63.68 -41.07 -38.81
N GLY A 6 -62.62 -41.63 -39.39
CA GLY A 6 -61.39 -41.98 -38.67
C GLY A 6 -60.49 -40.76 -38.50
N LEU A 7 -60.21 -40.39 -37.25
CA LEU A 7 -59.18 -39.42 -36.89
C LEU A 7 -57.79 -40.02 -37.13
N LEU A 8 -57.05 -39.46 -38.09
CA LEU A 8 -55.64 -39.75 -38.32
C LEU A 8 -54.77 -38.98 -37.32
N ASN A 9 -54.01 -39.73 -36.54
CA ASN A 9 -53.03 -39.28 -35.55
C ASN A 9 -51.94 -38.40 -36.19
N ALA A 10 -51.84 -37.14 -35.77
CA ALA A 10 -50.71 -36.27 -36.08
C ALA A 10 -49.48 -36.72 -35.28
N LYS A 11 -48.51 -37.35 -35.96
CA LYS A 11 -47.22 -37.72 -35.38
C LYS A 11 -46.47 -36.45 -34.94
N LYS A 12 -46.18 -36.36 -33.63
CA LYS A 12 -45.27 -35.35 -33.05
C LYS A 12 -43.90 -35.43 -33.74
N ILE A 13 -43.56 -34.39 -34.50
CA ILE A 13 -42.20 -34.18 -35.01
C ILE A 13 -41.36 -33.67 -33.83
N LEU A 14 -40.65 -34.58 -33.17
CA LEU A 14 -39.60 -34.23 -32.21
C LEU A 14 -38.39 -33.73 -33.00
N TRP A 15 -38.19 -32.41 -33.01
CA TRP A 15 -36.93 -31.81 -33.45
C TRP A 15 -35.84 -32.12 -32.42
N THR A 16 -35.05 -33.16 -32.68
CA THR A 16 -33.79 -33.36 -31.98
C THR A 16 -32.79 -32.34 -32.49
N PHE A 17 -32.49 -31.32 -31.68
CA PHE A 17 -31.32 -30.47 -31.90
C PHE A 17 -30.07 -31.33 -31.69
N SER A 18 -29.59 -31.96 -32.77
CA SER A 18 -28.22 -32.46 -32.82
C SER A 18 -27.29 -31.25 -32.76
N ARG A 19 -26.71 -30.98 -31.58
CA ARG A 19 -25.56 -30.07 -31.47
C ARG A 19 -24.51 -30.56 -32.46
N CYS A 20 -24.23 -29.76 -33.48
CA CYS A 20 -23.11 -29.99 -34.38
C CYS A 20 -21.87 -30.23 -33.51
N LYS A 21 -21.22 -31.38 -33.72
CA LYS A 21 -20.00 -31.75 -33.00
C LYS A 21 -19.02 -30.59 -33.12
N GLY A 22 -18.49 -30.14 -31.98
CA GLY A 22 -17.45 -29.11 -31.95
C GLY A 22 -16.28 -29.49 -32.86
N HIS A 23 -15.55 -28.47 -33.32
CA HIS A 23 -14.42 -28.67 -34.21
C HIS A 23 -13.40 -29.68 -33.66
N GLY A 24 -12.76 -30.44 -34.57
CA GLY A 24 -11.77 -31.45 -34.21
C GLY A 24 -10.53 -30.88 -33.48
N PRO A 25 -9.72 -31.75 -32.86
CA PRO A 25 -8.56 -31.35 -32.04
C PRO A 25 -7.53 -30.49 -32.79
N ASP A 26 -7.44 -30.62 -34.12
CA ASP A 26 -6.51 -29.87 -34.97
C ASP A 26 -7.09 -28.54 -35.53
N HIS A 27 -8.29 -28.14 -35.09
CA HIS A 27 -8.90 -26.90 -35.57
C HIS A 27 -8.28 -25.67 -34.91
N TRP A 28 -8.02 -24.61 -35.68
CA TRP A 28 -7.34 -23.39 -35.21
C TRP A 28 -7.99 -22.73 -33.98
N SER A 29 -9.31 -22.82 -33.82
CA SER A 29 -10.04 -22.30 -32.64
C SER A 29 -9.93 -23.19 -31.39
N VAL A 30 -9.48 -24.43 -31.56
CA VAL A 30 -9.15 -25.40 -30.50
C VAL A 30 -7.65 -25.31 -30.15
N ILE A 31 -6.80 -25.10 -31.15
CA ILE A 31 -5.35 -24.86 -31.01
C ILE A 31 -5.06 -23.52 -30.33
N ARG A 32 -5.84 -22.47 -30.64
CA ARG A 32 -5.74 -21.17 -29.97
C ARG A 32 -6.34 -21.29 -28.57
N LYS A 33 -5.50 -21.61 -27.57
CA LYS A 33 -5.87 -21.55 -26.15
C LYS A 33 -6.61 -20.25 -25.89
N LYS A 34 -7.84 -20.33 -25.39
CA LYS A 34 -8.62 -19.13 -25.01
C LYS A 34 -7.85 -18.41 -23.92
N ARG A 35 -7.50 -17.13 -24.16
CA ARG A 35 -6.90 -16.29 -23.13
C ARG A 35 -7.87 -16.16 -21.97
N THR A 36 -7.47 -16.62 -20.80
CA THR A 36 -8.23 -16.49 -19.57
C THR A 36 -7.95 -15.15 -18.89
N PRO A 37 -8.81 -14.68 -17.97
CA PRO A 37 -8.49 -13.52 -17.15
C PRO A 37 -7.17 -13.67 -16.37
N LYS A 38 -6.79 -14.90 -16.00
CA LYS A 38 -5.51 -15.20 -15.36
C LYS A 38 -4.32 -14.92 -16.28
N ASP A 39 -4.44 -15.27 -17.56
CA ASP A 39 -3.40 -14.99 -18.55
C ASP A 39 -3.24 -13.48 -18.77
N LYS A 40 -4.35 -12.74 -18.84
CA LYS A 40 -4.33 -11.27 -18.93
C LYS A 40 -3.70 -10.62 -17.68
N ALA A 41 -4.02 -11.11 -16.49
CA ALA A 41 -3.43 -10.63 -15.25
C ALA A 41 -1.92 -10.90 -15.21
N LEU A 42 -1.48 -12.06 -15.73
CA LEU A 42 -0.07 -12.41 -15.79
C LEU A 42 0.69 -11.52 -16.78
N GLU A 43 0.12 -11.27 -17.98
CA GLU A 43 0.65 -10.30 -18.95
C GLU A 43 0.82 -8.92 -18.29
N HIS A 44 -0.23 -8.42 -17.62
CA HIS A 44 -0.18 -7.14 -16.89
C HIS A 44 0.88 -7.11 -15.78
N PHE A 45 1.00 -8.18 -15.00
CA PHE A 45 2.00 -8.26 -13.93
C PHE A 45 3.43 -8.29 -14.48
N ASP A 46 3.65 -8.99 -15.59
CA ASP A 46 4.96 -9.03 -16.24
C ASP A 46 5.38 -7.65 -16.77
N ASP A 47 4.44 -6.89 -17.35
CA ASP A 47 4.69 -5.53 -17.83
C ASP A 47 4.94 -4.55 -16.68
N PHE A 48 4.04 -4.51 -15.68
CA PHE A 48 4.11 -3.56 -14.58
C PHE A 48 5.23 -3.91 -13.58
N TYR A 49 5.16 -5.08 -12.95
CA TYR A 49 6.10 -5.46 -11.89
C TYR A 49 7.49 -5.81 -12.42
N GLY A 50 7.60 -6.19 -13.70
CA GLY A 50 8.88 -6.31 -14.39
C GLY A 50 9.66 -4.99 -14.39
N SER A 51 8.96 -3.86 -14.62
CA SER A 51 9.58 -2.53 -14.56
C SER A 51 9.94 -2.09 -13.13
N VAL A 52 9.08 -2.40 -12.14
CA VAL A 52 9.26 -1.98 -10.74
C VAL A 52 10.36 -2.76 -10.02
N TYR A 53 10.37 -4.10 -10.14
CA TYR A 53 11.28 -4.97 -9.39
C TYR A 53 12.50 -5.43 -10.20
N GLY A 54 12.51 -5.20 -11.52
CA GLY A 54 13.63 -5.52 -12.41
C GLY A 54 14.14 -6.95 -12.24
N LYS A 55 15.39 -7.10 -11.78
CA LYS A 55 16.05 -8.41 -11.60
C LYS A 55 15.40 -9.29 -10.53
N LEU A 56 14.65 -8.71 -9.59
CA LEU A 56 13.96 -9.47 -8.54
C LEU A 56 12.62 -10.04 -9.03
N TRP A 57 12.03 -9.46 -10.08
CA TRP A 57 10.71 -9.85 -10.59
C TRP A 57 10.59 -11.35 -10.92
N PRO A 58 11.55 -12.00 -11.64
CA PRO A 58 11.46 -13.42 -11.93
C PRO A 58 11.32 -14.29 -10.67
N SER A 59 11.97 -13.91 -9.58
CA SER A 59 11.88 -14.63 -8.29
C SER A 59 10.52 -14.46 -7.62
N ILE A 60 9.98 -13.23 -7.62
CA ILE A 60 8.66 -12.91 -7.07
C ILE A 60 7.58 -13.62 -7.90
N ARG A 61 7.67 -13.54 -9.23
CA ARG A 61 6.78 -14.21 -10.17
C ARG A 61 6.78 -15.73 -9.96
N ALA A 62 7.96 -16.33 -9.79
CA ALA A 62 8.07 -17.76 -9.49
C ALA A 62 7.35 -18.12 -8.18
N ALA A 63 7.47 -17.27 -7.14
CA ALA A 63 6.75 -17.46 -5.88
C ALA A 63 5.23 -17.30 -6.02
N LEU A 64 4.75 -16.32 -6.81
CA LEU A 64 3.32 -16.10 -7.09
C LEU A 64 2.68 -17.27 -7.84
N LEU A 65 3.44 -17.93 -8.71
CA LEU A 65 2.98 -19.07 -9.52
C LEU A 65 3.14 -20.43 -8.82
N LYS A 66 3.73 -20.48 -7.62
CA LYS A 66 3.79 -21.72 -6.84
C LYS A 66 2.37 -22.22 -6.55
N LYS A 67 2.17 -23.53 -6.66
CA LYS A 67 0.89 -24.18 -6.33
C LYS A 67 0.60 -24.22 -4.83
N THR A 68 1.67 -24.19 -4.03
CA THR A 68 1.63 -24.25 -2.58
C THR A 68 2.11 -22.92 -2.02
N HIS A 69 1.30 -22.33 -1.16
CA HIS A 69 1.66 -21.11 -0.43
C HIS A 69 2.02 -21.48 1.01
N LYS A 70 2.98 -20.75 1.56
CA LYS A 70 3.39 -20.93 2.96
C LYS A 70 2.39 -20.21 3.84
N TYR A 71 1.71 -20.97 4.70
CA TYR A 71 0.77 -20.44 5.67
C TYR A 71 1.42 -20.29 7.03
N VAL A 72 0.78 -19.49 7.88
CA VAL A 72 1.03 -19.42 9.31
C VAL A 72 -0.21 -19.86 10.06
N ALA A 73 -0.01 -20.47 11.22
CA ALA A 73 -1.07 -20.86 12.13
C ALA A 73 -1.13 -19.87 13.29
N VAL A 74 -2.19 -19.06 13.32
CA VAL A 74 -2.48 -18.16 14.45
C VAL A 74 -3.25 -18.97 15.48
N VAL A 75 -2.65 -19.23 16.63
CA VAL A 75 -3.28 -20.03 17.69
C VAL A 75 -4.43 -19.24 18.30
N ASN A 76 -5.53 -19.93 18.54
CA ASN A 76 -6.69 -19.35 19.18
C ASN A 76 -6.54 -19.38 20.71
N ASN A 77 -6.48 -18.21 21.33
CA ASN A 77 -6.36 -18.05 22.78
C ASN A 77 -7.63 -18.47 23.54
N TYR A 78 -8.77 -18.66 22.86
CA TYR A 78 -10.00 -19.16 23.47
C TYR A 78 -10.11 -20.70 23.46
N SER A 79 -9.07 -21.39 22.98
CA SER A 79 -8.92 -22.86 23.06
C SER A 79 -7.71 -23.24 23.92
N ASP A 80 -7.41 -24.54 24.00
CA ASP A 80 -6.33 -25.12 24.80
C ASP A 80 -4.93 -24.80 24.21
N THR A 81 -4.42 -23.58 24.44
CA THR A 81 -3.23 -23.08 23.74
C THR A 81 -1.98 -23.96 23.85
N ASP A 82 -1.70 -24.49 25.04
CA ASP A 82 -0.45 -25.23 25.28
C ASP A 82 -0.44 -26.57 24.55
N LYS A 83 -1.60 -27.23 24.51
CA LYS A 83 -1.82 -28.47 23.76
C LYS A 83 -1.67 -28.23 22.26
N ILE A 84 -2.21 -27.11 21.77
CA ILE A 84 -2.16 -26.75 20.35
C ILE A 84 -0.72 -26.47 19.93
N ILE A 85 -0.01 -25.64 20.70
CA ILE A 85 1.39 -25.31 20.45
C ILE A 85 2.25 -26.57 20.46
N ALA A 86 2.15 -27.42 21.49
CA ALA A 86 2.93 -28.66 21.56
C ALA A 86 2.68 -29.57 20.34
N ARG A 87 1.42 -29.68 19.89
CA ARG A 87 1.05 -30.51 18.74
C ARG A 87 1.54 -29.95 17.40
N LEU A 88 1.57 -28.63 17.25
CA LEU A 88 2.12 -27.96 16.07
C LEU A 88 3.65 -27.99 16.06
N GLN A 89 4.29 -27.80 17.22
CA GLN A 89 5.74 -27.92 17.39
C GLN A 89 6.25 -29.34 17.11
N LEU A 90 5.49 -30.37 17.50
CA LEU A 90 5.81 -31.76 17.16
C LEU A 90 5.86 -32.01 15.63
N ARG A 91 5.21 -31.16 14.84
CA ARG A 91 5.28 -31.18 13.37
C ARG A 91 6.42 -30.34 12.78
N GLY A 92 7.24 -29.72 13.63
CA GLY A 92 8.33 -28.84 13.22
C GLY A 92 7.93 -27.38 13.00
N ALA A 93 6.78 -26.95 13.53
CA ALA A 93 6.40 -25.54 13.49
C ALA A 93 7.09 -24.76 14.62
N ILE A 94 7.54 -23.55 14.32
CA ILE A 94 8.29 -22.66 15.21
C ILE A 94 7.43 -21.42 15.47
N ASN A 95 7.48 -20.91 16.71
CA ASN A 95 6.80 -19.68 17.05
C ASN A 95 7.55 -18.46 16.49
N VAL A 96 6.83 -17.57 15.80
CA VAL A 96 7.38 -16.35 15.21
C VAL A 96 7.89 -15.39 16.29
N LYS A 97 7.27 -15.37 17.47
CA LYS A 97 7.73 -14.55 18.60
C LYS A 97 9.16 -14.95 19.03
N ASP A 98 9.42 -16.26 19.14
CA ASP A 98 10.74 -16.76 19.52
C ASP A 98 11.80 -16.36 18.48
N LEU A 99 11.45 -16.43 17.19
CA LEU A 99 12.33 -15.96 16.10
C LEU A 99 12.60 -14.46 16.18
N TYR A 100 11.57 -13.67 16.52
CA TYR A 100 11.70 -12.24 16.72
C TYR A 100 12.64 -11.92 17.89
N ASP A 101 12.42 -12.53 19.05
CA ASP A 101 13.23 -12.31 20.25
C ASP A 101 14.70 -12.70 20.03
N LEU A 102 14.95 -13.79 19.30
CA LEU A 102 16.31 -14.18 18.88
C LEU A 102 16.94 -13.13 17.95
N SER A 103 16.18 -12.59 17.00
CA SER A 103 16.66 -11.55 16.08
C SER A 103 17.03 -10.25 16.81
N VAL A 104 16.23 -9.86 17.81
CA VAL A 104 16.48 -8.67 18.64
C VAL A 104 17.74 -8.87 19.48
N LYS A 105 17.91 -10.04 20.12
CA LYS A 105 19.11 -10.38 20.88
C LYS A 105 20.38 -10.35 20.01
N ASN A 106 20.34 -10.98 18.83
CA ASN A 106 21.47 -11.02 17.90
C ASN A 106 21.86 -9.62 17.39
N LYS A 107 20.87 -8.75 17.14
CA LYS A 107 21.09 -7.37 16.75
C LYS A 107 21.75 -6.58 17.89
N ALA A 108 21.23 -6.71 19.11
CA ALA A 108 21.81 -6.05 20.29
C ALA A 108 23.26 -6.49 20.56
N GLU A 109 23.59 -7.78 20.37
CA GLU A 109 24.98 -8.26 20.47
C GLU A 109 25.87 -7.71 19.36
N SER A 110 25.35 -7.61 18.13
CA SER A 110 26.09 -7.05 17.00
C SER A 110 26.38 -5.56 17.18
N ASP A 111 25.41 -4.82 17.71
CA ASP A 111 25.55 -3.38 17.96
C ASP A 111 26.57 -3.11 19.09
N LYS A 112 26.55 -3.90 20.18
CA LYS A 112 27.58 -3.86 21.23
C LYS A 112 28.99 -4.12 20.68
N ARG A 113 29.16 -5.14 19.83
CA ARG A 113 30.46 -5.43 19.20
C ARG A 113 30.94 -4.28 18.31
N ARG A 114 30.03 -3.58 17.63
CA ARG A 114 30.35 -2.40 16.80
C ARG A 114 30.77 -1.20 17.65
N GLU A 115 30.07 -0.95 18.76
CA GLU A 115 30.44 0.11 19.71
C GLU A 115 31.81 -0.14 20.34
N GLU A 116 32.17 -1.39 20.61
CA GLU A 116 33.49 -1.77 21.13
C GLU A 116 34.62 -1.68 20.08
N THR A 117 34.29 -1.73 18.78
CA THR A 117 35.29 -1.73 17.69
C THR A 117 35.41 -0.41 16.93
N GLU A 118 34.41 0.50 16.98
CA GLU A 118 34.55 1.84 16.41
C GLU A 118 35.29 2.77 17.40
N PRO A 119 36.50 3.26 17.07
CA PRO A 119 37.09 4.36 17.84
C PRO A 119 36.21 5.60 17.68
N SER A 120 35.98 6.32 18.79
CA SER A 120 35.18 7.54 18.83
C SER A 120 35.56 8.49 17.68
N LYS A 121 34.65 8.65 16.70
CA LYS A 121 34.87 9.59 15.60
C LYS A 121 34.90 11.01 16.19
N PRO A 122 35.92 11.83 15.86
CA PRO A 122 35.94 13.21 16.32
C PRO A 122 34.70 13.93 15.79
N ILE A 123 33.99 14.60 16.69
CA ILE A 123 32.85 15.46 16.37
C ILE A 123 33.37 16.59 15.49
N TYR A 124 33.29 16.45 14.17
CA TYR A 124 33.47 17.58 13.27
C TYR A 124 32.28 18.52 13.47
N LYS A 125 32.54 19.67 14.08
CA LYS A 125 31.59 20.79 14.12
C LYS A 125 31.18 21.12 12.68
N MET A 126 29.91 20.93 12.37
CA MET A 126 29.31 21.44 11.14
C MET A 126 29.18 22.96 11.28
N SER A 127 30.19 23.70 10.86
CA SER A 127 30.16 25.16 10.78
C SER A 127 30.50 25.61 9.37
N VAL A 128 29.83 25.03 8.37
CA VAL A 128 29.82 25.59 7.03
C VAL A 128 28.49 26.35 6.89
N PRO A 129 28.52 27.68 6.69
CA PRO A 129 27.31 28.48 6.46
C PRO A 129 26.50 27.92 5.29
N VAL A 130 25.18 27.90 5.42
CA VAL A 130 24.26 27.33 4.43
C VAL A 130 24.40 28.04 3.07
N GLU A 131 24.75 29.31 3.09
CA GLU A 131 25.02 30.15 1.92
C GLU A 131 26.10 29.56 1.00
N GLU A 132 27.18 29.03 1.57
CA GLU A 132 28.32 28.50 0.79
C GLU A 132 27.98 27.18 0.07
N LEU A 133 27.06 26.40 0.66
CA LEU A 133 26.52 25.18 0.06
C LEU A 133 25.53 25.47 -1.07
N VAL A 134 24.72 26.52 -0.93
CA VAL A 134 23.77 26.95 -1.96
C VAL A 134 24.54 27.49 -3.17
N GLU A 135 25.56 28.33 -2.95
CA GLU A 135 26.43 28.81 -4.02
C GLU A 135 27.14 27.66 -4.74
N ALA A 136 27.69 26.68 -4.02
CA ALA A 136 28.33 25.52 -4.63
C ALA A 136 27.36 24.66 -5.47
N LYS A 137 26.09 24.57 -5.06
CA LYS A 137 25.06 23.81 -5.79
C LYS A 137 24.65 24.54 -7.08
N THR A 138 24.38 25.84 -7.01
CA THR A 138 24.07 26.66 -8.19
C THR A 138 25.21 26.68 -9.21
N HIS A 139 26.46 26.73 -8.73
CA HIS A 139 27.64 26.73 -9.59
C HIS A 139 27.86 25.39 -10.32
N ARG A 140 27.43 24.27 -9.72
CA ARG A 140 27.42 22.95 -10.36
C ARG A 140 26.34 22.85 -11.42
N GLU A 141 25.14 23.32 -11.12
CA GLU A 141 24.00 23.31 -12.06
C GLU A 141 24.28 24.18 -13.29
N LEU A 142 24.89 25.35 -13.11
CA LEU A 142 25.32 26.22 -14.22
C LEU A 142 26.41 25.59 -15.09
N LYS A 143 27.31 24.79 -14.52
CA LYS A 143 28.36 24.08 -15.27
C LYS A 143 27.79 23.00 -16.20
N THR A 144 26.69 22.36 -15.82
CA THR A 144 25.99 21.38 -16.66
C THR A 144 25.22 21.99 -17.82
N LEU A 145 24.92 23.29 -17.77
CA LEU A 145 24.11 23.98 -18.77
C LEU A 145 24.95 24.74 -19.82
N LEU A 146 26.27 24.85 -19.62
CA LEU A 146 27.18 25.59 -20.50
C LEU A 146 28.01 24.62 -21.38
N PRO A 147 28.27 24.94 -22.65
CA PRO A 147 29.04 24.09 -23.55
C PRO A 147 30.50 23.92 -23.11
N GLU A 148 31.08 22.74 -23.38
CA GLU A 148 32.43 22.36 -22.96
C GLU A 148 33.48 23.34 -23.54
N GLY A 149 34.12 24.10 -22.65
CA GLY A 149 35.17 25.08 -22.98
C GLY A 149 34.94 26.50 -22.45
N TYR A 150 33.78 26.79 -21.83
CA TYR A 150 33.53 28.09 -21.19
C TYR A 150 34.02 28.10 -19.73
N GLU A 151 35.10 28.80 -19.45
CA GLU A 151 35.50 29.15 -18.08
C GLU A 151 34.83 30.48 -17.68
N PRO A 152 34.00 30.51 -16.62
CA PRO A 152 33.42 31.76 -16.14
C PRO A 152 34.53 32.62 -15.53
N ALA A 153 34.61 33.88 -15.95
CA ALA A 153 35.52 34.86 -15.36
C ALA A 153 35.22 34.98 -13.85
N GLN A 154 36.23 34.75 -13.00
CA GLN A 154 36.16 34.99 -11.55
C GLN A 154 36.21 36.49 -11.21
N GLN A 155 35.42 37.30 -11.89
CA GLN A 155 35.20 38.67 -11.50
C GLN A 155 33.91 38.70 -10.69
N LYS A 156 34.02 39.07 -9.40
CA LYS A 156 32.87 39.58 -8.65
C LYS A 156 32.20 40.61 -9.57
N PRO A 157 30.90 40.50 -9.86
CA PRO A 157 30.25 41.51 -10.68
C PRO A 157 30.45 42.86 -9.98
N GLU A 158 31.15 43.78 -10.65
CA GLU A 158 31.08 45.18 -10.30
C GLU A 158 29.60 45.56 -10.37
N VAL A 159 29.10 46.18 -9.31
CA VAL A 159 27.71 46.64 -9.22
C VAL A 159 27.53 47.67 -10.33
N ILE A 160 26.98 47.22 -11.47
CA ILE A 160 26.42 48.12 -12.46
C ILE A 160 25.16 48.66 -11.81
N ASP A 161 25.15 49.97 -11.58
CA ASP A 161 24.00 50.69 -11.06
C ASP A 161 22.87 50.60 -12.09
N ASP A 162 22.00 49.61 -11.91
CA ASP A 162 20.86 49.34 -12.80
C ASP A 162 19.75 50.42 -12.68
N GLY A 163 20.01 51.56 -12.00
CA GLY A 163 19.08 52.68 -11.89
C GLY A 163 17.78 52.33 -11.16
N LEU A 164 17.73 51.18 -10.48
CA LEU A 164 16.61 50.74 -9.67
C LEU A 164 16.83 51.21 -8.23
N PRO A 165 15.82 51.81 -7.57
CA PRO A 165 15.95 52.29 -6.21
C PRO A 165 16.30 51.15 -5.25
N GLU A 166 17.14 51.44 -4.25
CA GLU A 166 17.56 50.50 -3.21
C GLU A 166 16.35 49.75 -2.61
N LYS A 167 16.50 48.43 -2.42
CA LYS A 167 15.52 47.60 -1.71
C LYS A 167 15.31 48.17 -0.31
N LYS A 168 14.21 48.90 -0.12
CA LYS A 168 13.74 49.29 1.20
C LYS A 168 13.31 48.05 1.96
N ASP A 169 13.88 47.96 3.17
CA ASP A 169 13.57 47.21 4.40
C ASP A 169 12.37 46.22 4.46
N PRO A 170 12.39 45.27 5.42
CA PRO A 170 11.37 44.23 5.55
C PRO A 170 9.94 44.80 5.58
N PHE A 171 9.01 44.13 4.88
CA PHE A 171 7.60 44.51 4.74
C PHE A 171 6.99 45.06 6.03
N GLU A 172 6.70 46.36 6.05
CA GLU A 172 5.87 46.97 7.09
C GLU A 172 4.40 46.53 6.91
N PRO A 173 3.68 46.22 7.99
CA PRO A 173 2.27 45.86 7.92
C PRO A 173 1.44 47.05 7.40
N VAL A 174 0.73 46.84 6.30
CA VAL A 174 -0.12 47.85 5.65
C VAL A 174 -1.30 48.21 6.56
N GLN A 175 -1.45 49.50 6.88
CA GLN A 175 -2.63 50.00 7.61
C GLN A 175 -3.86 49.97 6.70
N LEU A 176 -4.94 49.33 7.16
CA LEU A 176 -6.21 49.24 6.45
C LEU A 176 -6.83 50.63 6.28
N ARG A 177 -6.93 51.09 5.02
CA ARG A 177 -7.60 52.34 4.62
C ARG A 177 -8.80 52.07 3.72
N PRO A 178 -9.73 53.03 3.56
CA PRO A 178 -10.85 52.88 2.64
C PRO A 178 -10.36 52.69 1.20
N LEU A 179 -10.96 51.72 0.50
CA LEU A 179 -10.57 51.30 -0.87
C LEU A 179 -10.45 52.46 -1.87
N GLU A 180 -11.27 53.50 -1.70
CA GLU A 180 -11.31 54.67 -2.58
C GLU A 180 -10.02 55.52 -2.51
N GLU A 181 -9.34 55.57 -1.36
CA GLU A 181 -8.07 56.28 -1.20
C GLU A 181 -6.91 55.48 -1.79
N ASP A 182 -6.90 54.16 -1.62
CA ASP A 182 -5.84 53.30 -2.17
C ASP A 182 -5.86 53.27 -3.70
N LEU A 183 -7.05 53.29 -4.30
CA LEU A 183 -7.22 53.33 -5.76
C LEU A 183 -6.73 54.64 -6.39
N GLN A 184 -6.78 55.76 -5.65
CA GLN A 184 -6.26 57.05 -6.13
C GLN A 184 -4.71 57.09 -6.13
N THR A 185 -4.06 56.25 -5.32
CA THR A 185 -2.61 56.18 -5.18
C THR A 185 -1.95 54.97 -5.86
N ALA A 186 -2.74 54.03 -6.40
CA ALA A 186 -2.21 52.81 -7.00
C ALA A 186 -1.53 53.09 -8.35
N GLU A 187 -0.24 52.75 -8.45
CA GLU A 187 0.49 52.72 -9.73
C GLU A 187 0.12 51.45 -10.51
N ILE A 188 -0.05 51.57 -11.83
CA ILE A 188 -0.39 50.42 -12.69
C ILE A 188 0.85 49.52 -12.80
N GLU A 189 0.69 48.26 -12.41
CA GLU A 189 1.76 47.26 -12.45
C GLU A 189 2.06 46.84 -13.90
N GLU A 190 3.12 47.39 -14.50
CA GLU A 190 3.52 47.07 -15.88
C GLU A 190 4.31 45.76 -16.03
N SER A 191 4.63 45.07 -14.91
CA SER A 191 5.41 43.81 -14.90
C SER A 191 4.77 42.66 -15.70
N ARG A 192 3.45 42.74 -15.94
CA ARG A 192 2.65 41.79 -16.73
C ARG A 192 2.45 42.20 -18.20
N ILE A 193 3.00 43.35 -18.63
CA ILE A 193 2.90 43.80 -20.02
C ILE A 193 4.04 43.17 -20.83
N ILE A 194 3.71 42.17 -21.64
CA ILE A 194 4.66 41.52 -22.54
C ILE A 194 4.94 42.45 -23.73
N ARG A 195 6.10 43.13 -23.71
CA ARG A 195 6.57 43.91 -24.86
C ARG A 195 7.23 42.96 -25.87
N PRO A 196 6.81 42.95 -27.17
CA PRO A 196 7.33 42.02 -28.18
C PRO A 196 8.85 42.09 -28.42
N SER A 197 9.50 43.17 -27.95
CA SER A 197 10.93 43.43 -28.12
C SER A 197 11.83 42.81 -27.06
N VAL A 198 11.29 42.28 -25.96
CA VAL A 198 12.09 41.66 -24.89
C VAL A 198 12.09 40.16 -25.09
N GLY A 199 13.20 39.63 -25.59
CA GLY A 199 13.38 38.21 -25.86
C GLY A 199 13.15 37.36 -24.60
N LEU A 200 12.50 36.21 -24.82
CA LEU A 200 12.14 35.15 -23.86
C LEU A 200 13.13 35.02 -22.67
N SER A 201 12.91 35.80 -21.60
CA SER A 201 13.60 35.60 -20.33
C SER A 201 13.03 34.35 -19.65
N ALA A 202 13.91 33.48 -19.13
CA ALA A 202 13.57 32.19 -18.52
C ALA A 202 12.50 32.25 -17.40
N ALA A 203 12.28 33.43 -16.80
CA ALA A 203 11.23 33.66 -15.80
C ALA A 203 9.78 33.42 -16.33
N LEU A 204 9.54 33.57 -17.64
CA LEU A 204 8.22 33.33 -18.25
C LEU A 204 7.84 31.84 -18.34
N PHE A 205 8.82 30.93 -18.30
CA PHE A 205 8.55 29.48 -18.38
C PHE A 205 8.04 28.87 -17.08
N HIS A 206 8.16 29.59 -15.95
CA HIS A 206 7.68 29.15 -14.65
C HIS A 206 6.33 29.77 -14.26
N GLU A 207 5.72 30.57 -15.14
CA GLU A 207 4.41 31.13 -14.89
C GLU A 207 3.33 30.06 -15.13
N TYR A 208 2.57 29.75 -14.09
CA TYR A 208 1.52 28.75 -14.10
C TYR A 208 0.41 29.15 -15.09
N ILE A 209 0.22 28.34 -16.13
CA ILE A 209 -0.88 28.50 -17.09
C ILE A 209 -2.01 27.56 -16.66
N PRO A 210 -3.18 28.08 -16.23
CA PRO A 210 -4.30 27.23 -15.87
C PRO A 210 -4.83 26.50 -17.11
N ALA A 211 -5.04 25.19 -16.98
CA ALA A 211 -5.62 24.38 -18.05
C ALA A 211 -7.04 24.88 -18.37
N THR A 212 -7.26 25.36 -19.59
CA THR A 212 -8.54 25.94 -20.03
C THR A 212 -9.58 24.87 -20.38
N GLN A 213 -9.16 23.63 -20.66
CA GLN A 213 -10.02 22.48 -20.90
C GLN A 213 -9.36 21.18 -20.41
N LEU A 214 -10.06 20.41 -19.59
CA LEU A 214 -9.74 19.00 -19.34
C LEU A 214 -10.21 18.20 -20.55
N LYS A 215 -9.29 17.89 -21.47
CA LYS A 215 -9.60 17.06 -22.62
C LYS A 215 -9.55 15.59 -22.20
N GLY A 216 -10.71 15.05 -21.85
CA GLY A 216 -10.93 13.61 -21.68
C GLY A 216 -10.81 12.90 -23.04
N LEU A 217 -9.60 12.53 -23.41
CA LEU A 217 -9.33 11.44 -24.31
C LEU A 217 -8.49 10.46 -23.50
N ASP A 218 -9.09 9.31 -23.20
CA ASP A 218 -8.41 8.18 -22.58
C ASP A 218 -7.32 7.66 -23.54
N ASP A 219 -6.22 8.39 -23.69
CA ASP A 219 -4.96 7.76 -24.03
C ASP A 219 -4.70 6.82 -22.87
N TYR A 220 -4.93 5.53 -23.10
CA TYR A 220 -4.69 4.48 -22.13
C TYR A 220 -3.18 4.43 -21.90
N ILE A 221 -2.69 5.29 -21.00
CA ILE A 221 -1.31 5.27 -20.56
C ILE A 221 -1.17 3.99 -19.75
N LEU A 222 -0.29 3.10 -20.20
CA LEU A 222 0.02 1.92 -19.40
C LEU A 222 0.50 2.36 -18.04
N GLU A 223 0.00 1.70 -17.00
CA GLU A 223 0.34 2.03 -15.61
C GLU A 223 1.86 2.04 -15.42
N SER A 224 2.60 1.13 -16.07
CA SER A 224 4.07 1.12 -16.09
C SER A 224 4.69 2.46 -16.53
N ASP A 225 4.13 3.10 -17.56
CA ASP A 225 4.63 4.36 -18.10
C ASP A 225 4.29 5.51 -17.16
N HIS A 226 3.11 5.49 -16.52
CA HIS A 226 2.75 6.45 -15.49
C HIS A 226 3.72 6.39 -14.29
N TYR A 227 4.11 5.20 -13.84
CA TYR A 227 5.01 5.06 -12.69
C TYR A 227 6.48 5.36 -13.00
N GLN A 228 6.91 5.30 -14.27
CA GLN A 228 8.24 5.76 -14.67
C GLN A 228 8.46 7.27 -14.46
N TYR A 229 7.40 8.08 -14.38
CA TYR A 229 7.54 9.50 -14.07
C TYR A 229 7.94 9.72 -12.60
N TYR A 230 7.48 8.87 -11.67
CA TYR A 230 7.86 8.94 -10.26
C TYR A 230 9.29 8.49 -9.99
N SER A 231 9.85 7.59 -10.80
CA SER A 231 11.25 7.16 -10.62
C SER A 231 12.26 8.23 -11.02
N LYS A 232 11.87 9.19 -11.87
CA LYS A 232 12.73 10.29 -12.34
C LYS A 232 12.66 11.56 -11.48
N SER A 233 11.69 11.65 -10.57
CA SER A 233 11.40 12.86 -9.79
C SER A 233 11.76 12.74 -8.30
N ALA A 234 12.62 11.78 -7.94
CA ALA A 234 13.23 11.73 -6.62
C ALA A 234 14.36 12.78 -6.49
N ASP A 235 14.02 14.06 -6.68
CA ASP A 235 14.90 15.20 -6.33
C ASP A 235 14.94 15.46 -4.81
N PHE A 236 14.35 14.56 -4.01
CA PHE A 236 14.34 14.61 -2.55
C PHE A 236 14.88 13.31 -1.96
N ASP A 237 15.84 13.43 -1.04
CA ASP A 237 16.38 12.31 -0.28
C ASP A 237 15.34 11.86 0.77
N ILE A 238 14.69 10.71 0.53
CA ILE A 238 13.87 10.06 1.56
C ILE A 238 14.79 9.53 2.64
N ARG A 239 14.83 10.21 3.79
CA ARG A 239 15.51 9.72 4.99
C ARG A 239 14.71 8.57 5.59
N VAL A 240 15.10 7.34 5.25
CA VAL A 240 14.54 6.13 5.86
C VAL A 240 15.14 5.97 7.25
N GLU A 241 14.40 6.37 8.28
CA GLU A 241 14.76 6.11 9.67
C GLU A 241 14.28 4.72 10.08
N LYS A 242 15.17 3.96 10.73
CA LYS A 242 14.82 2.64 11.24
C LYS A 242 14.13 2.80 12.58
N ASP A 243 12.85 2.45 12.63
CA ASP A 243 12.16 2.29 13.91
C ASP A 243 12.69 1.06 14.65
N ASN A 244 13.13 1.26 15.90
CA ASN A 244 13.62 0.21 16.77
C ASN A 244 12.61 -0.14 17.89
N SER A 245 11.44 0.49 17.92
CA SER A 245 10.48 0.42 19.04
C SER A 245 9.41 -0.67 18.91
N PHE A 246 9.53 -1.58 17.92
CA PHE A 246 8.54 -2.63 17.70
C PHE A 246 8.48 -3.65 18.84
N SER A 247 7.31 -3.82 19.45
CA SER A 247 7.04 -4.85 20.46
C SER A 247 6.07 -5.89 19.92
N PHE A 248 6.46 -7.16 19.95
CA PHE A 248 5.58 -8.25 19.55
C PHE A 248 4.53 -8.51 20.64
N PRO A 249 3.21 -8.52 20.34
CA PRO A 249 2.17 -8.72 21.34
C PRO A 249 2.33 -10.05 22.10
N GLU A 250 2.25 -10.01 23.43
CA GLU A 250 2.58 -11.18 24.26
C GLU A 250 1.65 -12.38 24.04
N HIS A 251 0.36 -12.11 23.86
CA HIS A 251 -0.68 -13.13 23.70
C HIS A 251 -0.84 -13.60 22.25
N LEU A 252 -0.26 -12.89 21.28
CA LEU A 252 -0.36 -13.31 19.89
C LEU A 252 0.61 -14.46 19.63
N LYS A 253 0.07 -15.65 19.41
CA LYS A 253 0.84 -16.88 19.19
C LYS A 253 0.74 -17.28 17.71
N VAL A 254 1.83 -17.13 16.97
CA VAL A 254 1.86 -17.42 15.52
C VAL A 254 2.94 -18.46 15.25
N LEU A 255 2.56 -19.56 14.62
CA LEU A 255 3.48 -20.64 14.26
C LEU A 255 3.69 -20.71 12.76
N THR A 256 4.93 -20.95 12.35
CA THR A 256 5.33 -21.13 10.95
C THR A 256 6.40 -22.21 10.83
N PHE A 257 6.53 -22.82 9.65
CA PHE A 257 7.67 -23.71 9.38
C PHE A 257 8.93 -22.91 9.05
N GLU A 258 10.09 -23.56 9.05
CA GLU A 258 11.37 -22.93 8.68
C GLU A 258 11.36 -22.37 7.24
N ALA A 259 12.32 -21.47 6.96
CA ALA A 259 12.53 -20.97 5.61
C ALA A 259 12.88 -22.13 4.66
N GLY A 260 12.22 -22.18 3.49
CA GLY A 260 12.39 -23.27 2.52
C GLY A 260 11.54 -24.52 2.79
N ASN A 261 10.88 -24.61 3.95
CA ASN A 261 9.90 -25.66 4.21
C ASN A 261 8.50 -25.23 3.72
N ASP A 262 8.05 -25.88 2.63
CA ASP A 262 6.75 -25.65 2.00
C ASP A 262 5.65 -26.60 2.55
N ALA A 263 5.87 -27.25 3.70
CA ALA A 263 4.87 -28.11 4.35
C ALA A 263 3.60 -27.32 4.69
N SER A 264 2.45 -27.97 4.51
CA SER A 264 1.15 -27.40 4.84
C SER A 264 0.70 -27.82 6.23
N PHE A 265 0.10 -26.90 6.97
CA PHE A 265 -0.61 -27.22 8.19
C PHE A 265 -1.82 -28.11 7.88
N PRO A 266 -2.21 -29.02 8.80
CA PRO A 266 -3.48 -29.72 8.68
C PRO A 266 -4.64 -28.73 8.82
N SER A 267 -5.86 -29.17 8.50
CA SER A 267 -7.04 -28.37 8.78
C SER A 267 -7.15 -28.10 10.29
N PRO A 268 -7.61 -26.90 10.70
CA PRO A 268 -7.85 -26.57 12.10
C PRO A 268 -8.64 -27.66 12.83
N TRP A 269 -8.16 -28.04 14.00
CA TRP A 269 -8.88 -28.96 14.87
C TRP A 269 -9.91 -28.20 15.68
N ARG A 270 -10.96 -28.89 16.12
CA ARG A 270 -11.88 -28.34 17.12
C ARG A 270 -11.43 -28.77 18.50
N GLY A 271 -11.27 -27.78 19.38
CA GLY A 271 -10.88 -28.00 20.76
C GLY A 271 -12.01 -28.57 21.61
N SER A 272 -11.72 -28.76 22.89
CA SER A 272 -12.69 -29.22 23.91
C SER A 272 -13.87 -28.26 24.07
N VAL A 273 -13.64 -26.96 23.85
CA VAL A 273 -14.61 -25.86 23.94
C VAL A 273 -15.50 -25.74 22.68
N GLY A 274 -15.22 -26.51 21.63
CA GLY A 274 -16.01 -26.53 20.38
C GLY A 274 -15.61 -25.50 19.33
N VAL A 275 -14.73 -24.54 19.65
CA VAL A 275 -14.11 -23.60 18.72
C VAL A 275 -12.89 -24.19 18.01
N TYR A 276 -12.47 -23.60 16.89
CA TYR A 276 -11.24 -24.00 16.21
C TYR A 276 -9.98 -23.59 16.96
N ASP A 277 -8.98 -24.48 16.96
CA ASP A 277 -7.73 -24.33 17.71
C ASP A 277 -6.77 -23.28 17.12
N TYR A 278 -6.77 -23.10 15.80
CA TYR A 278 -5.89 -22.13 15.13
C TYR A 278 -6.44 -21.72 13.77
N TYR A 279 -6.15 -20.49 13.36
CA TYR A 279 -6.55 -19.92 12.07
C TYR A 279 -5.37 -19.96 11.10
N LEU A 280 -5.61 -20.50 9.90
CA LEU A 280 -4.60 -20.54 8.84
C LEU A 280 -4.73 -19.32 7.94
N MET A 281 -3.64 -18.58 7.77
CA MET A 281 -3.59 -17.42 6.89
C MET A 281 -2.20 -17.20 6.31
N ASP A 282 -2.10 -16.29 5.34
CA ASP A 282 -0.81 -15.84 4.85
C ASP A 282 -0.07 -15.03 5.94
N GLY A 283 1.21 -15.32 6.15
CA GLY A 283 2.05 -14.61 7.12
C GLY A 283 2.13 -13.11 6.86
N GLY A 284 2.09 -12.70 5.58
CA GLY A 284 2.05 -11.30 5.20
C GLY A 284 0.80 -10.57 5.73
N SER A 285 -0.31 -11.28 5.93
CA SER A 285 -1.56 -10.68 6.42
C SER A 285 -1.59 -10.38 7.92
N ILE A 286 -0.59 -10.83 8.69
CA ILE A 286 -0.43 -10.50 10.11
C ILE A 286 0.30 -9.15 10.29
N LEU A 287 1.21 -8.82 9.36
CA LEU A 287 2.06 -7.63 9.44
C LEU A 287 1.27 -6.32 9.59
N PRO A 288 0.13 -6.09 8.91
CA PRO A 288 -0.65 -4.86 9.11
C PRO A 288 -1.16 -4.69 10.53
N VAL A 289 -1.58 -5.79 11.18
CA VAL A 289 -2.08 -5.74 12.57
C VAL A 289 -0.94 -5.49 13.56
N LEU A 290 0.24 -6.06 13.29
CA LEU A 290 1.45 -5.78 14.07
C LEU A 290 1.91 -4.33 13.88
N ALA A 291 1.88 -3.82 12.65
CA ALA A 291 2.26 -2.45 12.32
C ALA A 291 1.29 -1.40 12.87
N LEU A 292 0.03 -1.78 13.12
CA LEU A 292 -0.95 -0.93 13.77
C LEU A 292 -0.58 -0.62 15.23
N ASP A 293 0.32 -1.42 15.83
CA ASP A 293 0.85 -1.26 17.19
C ASP A 293 -0.27 -1.03 18.22
N LEU A 294 -1.17 -2.01 18.30
CA LEU A 294 -2.28 -2.02 19.24
C LEU A 294 -1.77 -1.93 20.68
N LYS A 295 -2.47 -1.17 21.50
CA LYS A 295 -2.22 -0.98 22.93
C LYS A 295 -3.44 -1.42 23.75
N PRO A 296 -3.23 -1.82 25.02
CA PRO A 296 -4.34 -2.10 25.92
C PRO A 296 -5.26 -0.87 26.03
N GLY A 297 -6.55 -1.06 25.77
CA GLY A 297 -7.52 0.05 25.82
C GLY A 297 -7.98 0.57 24.45
N ASP A 298 -7.35 0.13 23.36
CA ASP A 298 -7.67 0.66 22.03
C ASP A 298 -9.08 0.29 21.55
N VAL A 299 -9.68 1.21 20.79
CA VAL A 299 -10.94 1.06 20.07
C VAL A 299 -10.62 1.00 18.58
N VAL A 300 -10.77 -0.19 18.01
CA VAL A 300 -10.27 -0.52 16.68
C VAL A 300 -11.40 -0.59 15.66
N LEU A 301 -11.21 0.02 14.50
CA LEU A 301 -12.11 -0.13 13.35
C LEU A 301 -11.42 -0.88 12.20
N ASP A 302 -11.96 -2.05 11.87
CA ASP A 302 -11.63 -2.76 10.63
C ASP A 302 -12.67 -2.42 9.56
N MET A 303 -12.35 -1.43 8.72
CA MET A 303 -13.27 -0.87 7.72
C MET A 303 -13.67 -1.86 6.61
N CYS A 304 -12.82 -2.85 6.30
CA CYS A 304 -12.96 -3.79 5.19
C CYS A 304 -12.62 -5.22 5.67
N ALA A 305 -13.32 -5.65 6.70
CA ALA A 305 -12.92 -6.77 7.55
C ALA A 305 -12.96 -8.14 6.86
N ALA A 306 -13.85 -8.36 5.89
CA ALA A 306 -14.09 -9.73 5.44
C ALA A 306 -12.88 -10.35 4.68
N PRO A 307 -12.58 -11.63 4.89
CA PRO A 307 -13.39 -12.63 5.59
C PRO A 307 -13.31 -12.61 7.13
N GLY A 308 -12.55 -11.71 7.76
CA GLY A 308 -12.47 -11.56 9.22
C GLY A 308 -11.13 -11.98 9.83
N GLY A 309 -10.16 -12.43 9.03
CA GLY A 309 -8.88 -12.94 9.54
C GLY A 309 -8.03 -11.89 10.24
N LYS A 310 -8.00 -10.64 9.74
CA LYS A 310 -7.24 -9.55 10.37
C LYS A 310 -7.89 -9.07 11.67
N SER A 311 -9.21 -8.93 11.66
CA SER A 311 -10.00 -8.64 12.85
C SER A 311 -9.81 -9.73 13.91
N LEU A 312 -9.81 -11.01 13.51
CA LEU A 312 -9.50 -12.13 14.41
C LEU A 312 -8.09 -12.01 14.99
N VAL A 313 -7.06 -11.75 14.17
CA VAL A 313 -5.69 -11.53 14.65
C VAL A 313 -5.62 -10.38 15.67
N ALA A 314 -6.32 -9.27 15.41
CA ALA A 314 -6.40 -8.15 16.35
C ALA A 314 -7.02 -8.59 17.69
N LEU A 315 -8.11 -9.36 17.68
CA LEU A 315 -8.69 -9.94 18.90
C LEU A 315 -7.72 -10.90 19.62
N GLN A 316 -6.97 -11.71 18.87
CA GLN A 316 -5.98 -12.64 19.44
C GLN A 316 -4.80 -11.92 20.12
N THR A 317 -4.59 -10.62 19.89
CA THR A 317 -3.61 -9.84 20.68
C THR A 317 -4.06 -9.62 22.13
N MET A 318 -5.37 -9.72 22.42
CA MET A 318 -5.99 -9.40 23.72
C MET A 318 -5.80 -7.93 24.16
N LEU A 319 -5.54 -7.01 23.23
CA LEU A 319 -5.28 -5.59 23.51
C LEU A 319 -6.51 -4.67 23.28
N PRO A 320 -7.30 -4.85 22.19
CA PRO A 320 -8.46 -4.01 21.95
C PRO A 320 -9.52 -4.15 23.04
N THR A 321 -10.10 -3.03 23.46
CA THR A 321 -11.30 -3.02 24.32
C THR A 321 -12.56 -3.17 23.48
N VAL A 322 -12.60 -2.48 22.33
CA VAL A 322 -13.69 -2.58 21.36
C VAL A 322 -13.08 -2.83 19.97
N LEU A 323 -13.70 -3.72 19.21
CA LEU A 323 -13.39 -3.94 17.81
C LEU A 323 -14.68 -3.87 16.99
N VAL A 324 -14.68 -3.02 15.96
CA VAL A 324 -15.76 -2.94 14.98
C VAL A 324 -15.27 -3.50 13.66
N ALA A 325 -15.88 -4.59 13.22
CA ALA A 325 -15.62 -5.21 11.92
C ALA A 325 -16.71 -4.79 10.93
N ASN A 326 -16.34 -3.98 9.93
CA ASN A 326 -17.23 -3.49 8.90
C ASN A 326 -16.92 -4.11 7.54
N ASP A 327 -17.94 -4.42 6.74
CA ASP A 327 -17.79 -4.67 5.31
C ASP A 327 -19.06 -4.27 4.56
N ASN A 328 -18.92 -3.77 3.33
CA ASN A 328 -20.06 -3.24 2.55
C ASN A 328 -21.05 -4.34 2.12
N LYS A 329 -20.56 -5.55 1.81
CA LYS A 329 -21.40 -6.61 1.22
C LYS A 329 -21.92 -7.58 2.29
N MET A 330 -23.22 -7.85 2.31
CA MET A 330 -23.83 -8.83 3.22
C MET A 330 -23.19 -10.23 3.14
N SER A 331 -22.85 -10.71 1.93
CA SER A 331 -22.16 -12.00 1.78
C SER A 331 -20.78 -12.03 2.46
N ARG A 332 -20.12 -10.88 2.56
CA ARG A 332 -18.83 -10.69 3.21
C ARG A 332 -18.98 -10.55 4.72
N VAL A 333 -19.99 -9.83 5.18
CA VAL A 333 -20.41 -9.78 6.59
C VAL A 333 -20.74 -11.17 7.12
N ASN A 334 -21.48 -11.98 6.36
CA ASN A 334 -21.77 -13.37 6.73
C ASN A 334 -20.50 -14.23 6.88
N MET A 335 -19.45 -13.96 6.09
CA MET A 335 -18.16 -14.65 6.27
C MET A 335 -17.47 -14.22 7.57
N ILE A 336 -17.51 -12.93 7.93
CA ILE A 336 -16.99 -12.43 9.19
C ILE A 336 -17.72 -13.12 10.35
N ASN A 337 -19.05 -13.06 10.38
CA ASN A 337 -19.86 -13.70 11.42
C ASN A 337 -19.54 -15.19 11.57
N LYS A 338 -19.41 -15.90 10.45
CA LYS A 338 -19.01 -17.31 10.47
C LYS A 338 -17.64 -17.53 11.11
N VAL A 339 -16.64 -16.72 10.76
CA VAL A 339 -15.30 -16.83 11.36
C VAL A 339 -15.36 -16.51 12.87
N LEU A 340 -16.11 -15.49 13.28
CA LEU A 340 -16.25 -15.13 14.68
C LEU A 340 -16.95 -16.25 15.46
N GLU A 341 -18.03 -16.83 14.95
CA GLU A 341 -18.73 -17.96 15.57
C GLU A 341 -17.82 -19.19 15.71
N GLU A 342 -17.08 -19.52 14.64
CA GLU A 342 -16.22 -20.71 14.58
C GLU A 342 -14.99 -20.63 15.50
N TYR A 343 -14.49 -19.43 15.81
CA TYR A 343 -13.26 -19.22 16.58
C TYR A 343 -13.47 -18.59 17.96
N LEU A 344 -14.52 -17.79 18.16
CA LEU A 344 -14.80 -17.14 19.44
C LEU A 344 -15.88 -17.88 20.24
N GLY A 345 -16.79 -18.60 19.57
CA GLY A 345 -17.92 -19.28 20.20
C GLY A 345 -18.95 -18.30 20.81
N GLU A 346 -19.96 -18.84 21.49
CA GLU A 346 -20.94 -18.08 22.26
C GLU A 346 -20.35 -17.70 23.63
N LEU A 347 -19.49 -16.67 23.65
CA LEU A 347 -18.99 -16.09 24.89
C LEU A 347 -19.68 -14.75 25.14
N ASP A 348 -20.39 -14.63 26.28
CA ASP A 348 -21.01 -13.37 26.75
C ASP A 348 -19.98 -12.22 26.91
N VAL A 349 -18.69 -12.54 26.89
CA VAL A 349 -17.58 -11.58 26.97
C VAL A 349 -17.56 -10.62 25.77
N TRP A 350 -18.15 -11.00 24.64
CA TRP A 350 -18.16 -10.19 23.42
C TRP A 350 -19.24 -9.13 23.38
N ASP A 351 -20.25 -9.24 24.25
CA ASP A 351 -21.31 -8.26 24.36
C ASP A 351 -20.74 -6.90 24.75
N GLY A 352 -20.93 -5.92 23.86
CA GLY A 352 -20.41 -4.57 24.02
C GLY A 352 -18.93 -4.38 23.66
N ARG A 353 -18.22 -5.43 23.24
CA ARG A 353 -16.80 -5.36 22.82
C ARG A 353 -16.59 -5.61 21.33
N LEU A 354 -17.41 -6.46 20.71
CA LEU A 354 -17.26 -6.83 19.31
C LEU A 354 -18.54 -6.49 18.54
N PHE A 355 -18.40 -5.66 17.51
CA PHE A 355 -19.52 -5.26 16.66
C PHE A 355 -19.23 -5.62 15.21
N VAL A 356 -20.22 -6.20 14.54
CA VAL A 356 -20.17 -6.45 13.10
C VAL A 356 -21.19 -5.55 12.42
N THR A 357 -20.72 -4.74 11.48
CA THR A 357 -21.54 -3.73 10.78
C THR A 357 -21.49 -3.93 9.27
N GLN A 358 -22.53 -3.45 8.58
CA GLN A 358 -22.62 -3.48 7.13
C GLN A 358 -22.81 -2.08 6.57
N MET A 359 -21.70 -1.38 6.33
CA MET A 359 -21.70 -0.01 5.81
C MET A 359 -20.63 0.19 4.74
N ASP A 360 -20.84 1.18 3.88
CA ASP A 360 -19.78 1.67 2.99
C ASP A 360 -18.78 2.47 3.81
N ALA A 361 -17.54 1.98 3.88
CA ALA A 361 -16.48 2.59 4.67
C ALA A 361 -16.23 4.07 4.32
N ARG A 362 -16.55 4.49 3.10
CA ARG A 362 -16.39 5.89 2.64
C ARG A 362 -17.35 6.86 3.33
N VAL A 363 -18.40 6.35 3.96
CA VAL A 363 -19.44 7.14 4.64
C VAL A 363 -19.22 7.14 6.17
N ILE A 364 -18.26 6.36 6.67
CA ILE A 364 -17.93 6.34 8.09
C ILE A 364 -17.18 7.63 8.44
N GLU A 365 -17.91 8.59 9.00
CA GLU A 365 -17.38 9.90 9.43
C GLU A 365 -17.18 10.00 10.94
N ASP A 366 -17.18 8.87 11.66
CA ASP A 366 -17.09 8.82 13.12
C ASP A 366 -15.75 9.39 13.61
N ARG A 367 -15.75 10.69 13.97
CA ARG A 367 -14.56 11.39 14.44
C ARG A 367 -14.28 11.04 15.89
N ASN A 368 -13.02 10.74 16.21
CA ASN A 368 -12.52 10.44 17.55
C ASN A 368 -13.21 9.26 18.26
N MET A 369 -13.95 8.43 17.53
CA MET A 369 -14.55 7.22 18.09
C MET A 369 -13.53 6.08 18.13
N TYR A 370 -12.74 5.96 17.07
CA TYR A 370 -11.71 4.93 16.91
C TYR A 370 -10.34 5.58 17.03
N ASN A 371 -9.43 4.93 17.74
CA ASN A 371 -8.03 5.37 17.85
C ASN A 371 -7.07 4.49 17.02
N LYS A 372 -7.60 3.45 16.37
CA LYS A 372 -6.86 2.48 15.54
C LYS A 372 -7.66 2.00 14.35
#